data_AF-A0AAU4H144-F1
#
_entry.id   AF-A0AAU4H144-F1
#
_cell.length_a   1.000
_cell.length_b   1.000
_cell.length_c   1.000
_cell.angle_alpha   90.00
_cell.angle_beta   90.00
_cell.angle_gamma   90.00
#
_symmetry.space_group_name_H-M   'P 1'
#
loop_
_entity.id
_entity.type
_entity.pdbx_description
1 polymer ?
#
loop_
_entity_poly.entity_id
_entity_poly.type
_entity_poly.pdbx_seq_one_letter_code
_entity_poly.pdbx_strand_id
1 'polypeptide(L)'
;MAKLTEEQKRQRAAKRALRSALEAETDDRRRRERDERWKREGTHLSWADYMAGEPCRGCGEPMYDGLGDWYPLMKLSELEKREYEEANQRYRERHADCRDARWSVSGSRVTHCCFCCPPPPMGPKQMEKLARLFSSWPSREESKKDLDTWDLTLRCDHVVPHIQHRERSHVSTRVVDCPECGERRGVVSSDRVGPAYRDDGTIRERSAADRERLARELAAAEAKLTRQQKSAAATQRRVAELQDELGSES
;
A
#
# COMPACT_ATOMS: atom_id res chain seq x y z
N MET A 1 0.14 -34.87 -7.45
CA MET A 1 0.81 -33.54 -7.56
C MET A 1 1.76 -33.38 -6.38
N ALA A 2 3.08 -33.32 -6.61
CA ALA A 2 4.05 -33.19 -5.54
C ALA A 2 3.85 -31.85 -4.80
N LYS A 3 3.83 -31.89 -3.45
CA LYS A 3 3.74 -30.68 -2.63
C LYS A 3 5.04 -29.89 -2.76
N LEU A 4 4.94 -28.60 -3.11
CA LEU A 4 6.10 -27.70 -3.17
C LEU A 4 6.78 -27.63 -1.81
N THR A 5 8.11 -27.59 -1.82
CA THR A 5 8.91 -27.31 -0.63
C THR A 5 8.68 -25.88 -0.14
N GLU A 6 8.95 -25.62 1.14
CA GLU A 6 8.84 -24.26 1.72
C GLU A 6 9.76 -23.25 1.00
N GLU A 7 10.95 -23.70 0.59
CA GLU A 7 11.88 -22.87 -0.18
C GLU A 7 11.29 -22.47 -1.55
N GLN A 8 10.72 -23.43 -2.28
CA GLN A 8 10.05 -23.14 -3.55
C GLN A 8 8.84 -22.21 -3.38
N LYS A 9 8.11 -22.30 -2.27
CA LYS A 9 6.99 -21.39 -1.96
C LYS A 9 7.51 -19.97 -1.71
N ARG A 10 8.60 -19.81 -0.94
CA ARG A 10 9.24 -18.52 -0.67
C ARG A 10 9.74 -17.86 -1.95
N GLN A 11 10.45 -18.60 -2.80
CA GLN A 11 10.93 -18.10 -4.10
C GLN A 11 9.77 -17.62 -5.00
N ARG A 12 8.68 -18.40 -5.07
CA ARG A 12 7.47 -17.99 -5.82
C ARG A 12 6.82 -16.75 -5.23
N ALA A 13 6.77 -16.62 -3.90
CA ALA A 13 6.24 -15.43 -3.24
C ALA A 13 7.10 -14.20 -3.54
N ALA A 14 8.42 -14.29 -3.42
CA ALA A 14 9.36 -13.21 -3.75
C ALA A 14 9.23 -12.76 -5.21
N LYS A 15 9.16 -13.72 -6.16
CA LYS A 15 8.96 -13.39 -7.58
C LYS A 15 7.61 -12.72 -7.86
N ARG A 16 6.55 -13.06 -7.12
CA ARG A 16 5.25 -12.38 -7.22
C ARG A 16 5.32 -10.96 -6.64
N ALA A 17 5.98 -10.79 -5.49
CA ALA A 17 6.17 -9.49 -4.87
C ALA A 17 6.93 -8.52 -5.79
N LEU A 18 8.07 -8.96 -6.35
CA LEU A 18 8.85 -8.16 -7.31
C LEU A 18 8.05 -7.74 -8.54
N ARG A 19 7.26 -8.67 -9.11
CA ARG A 19 6.40 -8.37 -10.26
C ARG A 19 5.32 -7.36 -9.90
N SER A 20 4.64 -7.56 -8.76
CA SER A 20 3.61 -6.64 -8.30
C SER A 20 4.18 -5.25 -8.00
N ALA A 21 5.40 -5.15 -7.48
CA ALA A 21 6.09 -3.90 -7.24
C ALA A 21 6.42 -3.16 -8.56
N LEU A 22 6.91 -3.89 -9.58
CA LEU A 22 7.15 -3.35 -10.92
C LEU A 22 5.86 -2.88 -11.62
N GLU A 23 4.79 -3.66 -11.52
CA GLU A 23 3.46 -3.26 -12.01
C GLU A 23 2.97 -1.99 -11.31
N ALA A 24 3.10 -1.93 -9.98
CA ALA A 24 2.72 -0.76 -9.19
C ALA A 24 3.52 0.50 -9.57
N GLU A 25 4.83 0.40 -9.84
CA GLU A 25 5.63 1.52 -10.34
C GLU A 25 5.14 2.01 -11.72
N THR A 26 4.78 1.08 -12.60
CA THR A 26 4.27 1.40 -13.94
C THR A 26 2.93 2.14 -13.83
N ASP A 27 2.04 1.66 -12.95
CA ASP A 27 0.75 2.29 -12.68
C ASP A 27 0.90 3.67 -12.01
N ASP A 28 1.82 3.82 -11.04
CA ASP A 28 2.11 5.10 -10.37
C ASP A 28 2.61 6.13 -11.38
N ARG A 29 3.58 5.77 -12.24
CA ARG A 29 4.06 6.65 -13.32
C ARG A 29 2.91 7.08 -14.23
N ARG A 30 2.11 6.12 -14.70
CA ARG A 30 0.95 6.38 -15.56
C ARG A 30 -0.08 7.31 -14.91
N ARG A 31 -0.35 7.14 -13.61
CA ARG A 31 -1.27 8.02 -12.86
C ARG A 31 -0.71 9.42 -12.68
N ARG A 32 0.60 9.57 -12.43
CA ARG A 32 1.25 10.88 -12.31
C ARG A 32 1.25 11.65 -13.63
N GLU A 33 1.59 10.99 -14.74
CA GLU A 33 1.52 11.59 -16.09
C GLU A 33 0.09 12.06 -16.41
N ARG A 34 -0.93 11.29 -16.03
CA ARG A 34 -2.32 11.70 -16.13
C ARG A 34 -2.63 12.93 -15.27
N ASP A 35 -2.21 12.95 -14.01
CA ASP A 35 -2.49 14.08 -13.10
C ASP A 35 -1.82 15.37 -13.60
N GLU A 36 -0.61 15.27 -14.15
CA GLU A 36 0.08 16.37 -14.80
C GLU A 36 -0.65 16.83 -16.06
N ARG A 37 -1.14 15.89 -16.88
CA ARG A 37 -1.98 16.19 -18.04
C ARG A 37 -3.23 16.95 -17.63
N TRP A 38 -3.94 16.49 -16.60
CA TRP A 38 -5.14 17.15 -16.09
C TRP A 38 -4.88 18.59 -15.63
N LYS A 39 -3.74 18.83 -14.97
CA LYS A 39 -3.32 20.18 -14.57
C LYS A 39 -3.03 21.06 -15.77
N ARG A 40 -2.27 20.55 -16.74
CA ARG A 40 -1.89 21.30 -17.95
C ARG A 40 -3.10 21.66 -18.82
N GLU A 41 -4.06 20.75 -18.95
CA GLU A 41 -5.23 20.89 -19.82
C GLU A 41 -6.44 21.49 -19.11
N GLY A 42 -6.35 21.76 -17.79
CA GLY A 42 -7.47 22.30 -17.02
C GLY A 42 -8.69 21.37 -17.00
N THR A 43 -8.47 20.06 -16.92
CA THR A 43 -9.54 19.04 -17.04
C THR A 43 -10.51 19.06 -15.85
N HIS A 44 -10.07 19.54 -14.69
CA HIS A 44 -10.96 19.72 -13.54
C HIS A 44 -11.96 20.85 -13.80
N LEU A 45 -13.24 20.55 -13.59
CA LEU A 45 -14.30 21.56 -13.57
C LEU A 45 -14.22 22.36 -12.28
N SER A 46 -14.47 23.68 -12.38
CA SER A 46 -14.76 24.49 -11.21
C SER A 46 -16.13 24.13 -10.63
N TRP A 47 -16.39 24.48 -9.36
CA TRP A 47 -17.74 24.29 -8.80
C TRP A 47 -18.81 25.06 -9.59
N ALA A 48 -18.48 26.24 -10.11
CA ALA A 48 -19.38 27.03 -10.94
C ALA A 48 -19.67 26.33 -12.28
N ASP A 49 -18.64 25.80 -12.95
CA ASP A 49 -18.78 25.07 -14.21
C ASP A 49 -19.64 23.81 -14.02
N TYR A 50 -19.39 23.08 -12.94
CA TYR A 50 -20.16 21.89 -12.58
C TYR A 50 -21.64 22.24 -12.35
N MET A 51 -21.92 23.33 -11.61
CA MET A 51 -23.29 23.79 -11.37
C MET A 51 -23.97 24.35 -12.63
N ALA A 52 -23.20 24.89 -13.57
CA ALA A 52 -23.69 25.32 -14.88
C ALA A 52 -24.03 24.14 -15.81
N GLY A 53 -23.70 22.90 -15.42
CA GLY A 53 -23.95 21.70 -16.21
C GLY A 53 -22.93 21.50 -17.33
N GLU A 54 -21.74 22.10 -17.22
CA GLU A 54 -20.66 21.90 -18.17
C GLU A 54 -20.31 20.41 -18.27
N PRO A 55 -20.12 19.86 -19.47
CA PRO A 55 -19.77 18.46 -19.64
C PRO A 55 -18.39 18.17 -19.07
N CYS A 56 -18.15 16.89 -18.75
CA CYS A 56 -16.86 16.41 -18.30
C CYS A 56 -15.79 16.71 -19.36
N ARG A 57 -14.80 17.54 -19.04
CA ARG A 57 -13.69 17.87 -19.97
C ARG A 57 -12.82 16.66 -20.34
N GLY A 58 -12.91 15.56 -19.58
CA GLY A 58 -12.17 14.34 -19.86
C GLY A 58 -12.81 13.42 -20.91
N CYS A 59 -14.15 13.36 -21.00
CA CYS A 59 -14.85 12.45 -21.92
C CYS A 59 -15.96 13.11 -22.75
N GLY A 60 -16.28 14.38 -22.51
CA GLY A 60 -17.33 15.13 -23.19
C GLY A 60 -18.76 14.80 -22.74
N GLU A 61 -18.95 13.78 -21.89
CA GLU A 61 -20.28 13.42 -21.38
C GLU A 61 -20.76 14.40 -20.30
N PRO A 62 -22.08 14.62 -20.17
CA PRO A 62 -22.61 15.43 -19.08
C PRO A 62 -22.27 14.80 -17.73
N MET A 63 -21.92 15.63 -16.75
CA MET A 63 -21.65 15.17 -15.38
C MET A 63 -22.93 14.71 -14.66
N TYR A 64 -24.08 15.22 -15.10
CA TYR A 64 -25.40 14.92 -14.59
C TYR A 64 -26.40 15.02 -15.74
N ASP A 65 -27.10 13.93 -16.04
CA ASP A 65 -28.10 13.82 -17.12
C ASP A 65 -29.55 13.92 -16.61
N GLY A 66 -29.77 13.90 -15.29
CA GLY A 66 -31.11 13.98 -14.68
C GLY A 66 -32.01 12.77 -14.94
N LEU A 67 -31.47 11.67 -15.47
CA LEU A 67 -32.23 10.46 -15.80
C LEU A 67 -32.40 9.51 -14.60
N GLY A 68 -31.90 9.90 -13.42
CA GLY A 68 -31.92 9.10 -12.21
C GLY A 68 -30.79 8.07 -12.16
N ASP A 69 -30.78 7.28 -11.10
CA ASP A 69 -29.79 6.20 -10.94
C ASP A 69 -30.19 4.95 -11.72
N TRP A 70 -29.20 4.16 -12.14
CA TRP A 70 -29.45 2.80 -12.60
C TRP A 70 -29.96 1.94 -11.43
N TYR A 71 -31.17 1.39 -11.57
CA TYR A 71 -31.64 0.35 -10.66
C TYR A 71 -30.80 -0.93 -10.82
N PRO A 72 -30.77 -1.82 -9.81
CA PRO A 72 -30.18 -3.13 -9.96
C PRO A 72 -30.73 -3.85 -11.20
N LEU A 73 -29.86 -4.50 -11.98
CA LEU A 73 -30.22 -5.11 -13.28
C LEU A 73 -31.47 -6.01 -13.24
N MET A 74 -31.71 -6.69 -12.11
CA MET A 74 -32.87 -7.57 -11.90
C MET A 74 -34.21 -6.81 -11.84
N LYS A 75 -34.19 -5.50 -11.58
CA LYS A 75 -35.37 -4.63 -11.47
C LYS A 75 -35.61 -3.79 -12.73
N LEU A 76 -34.68 -3.82 -13.69
CA LEU A 76 -34.85 -3.11 -14.95
C LEU A 76 -35.81 -3.88 -15.86
N SER A 77 -36.64 -3.14 -16.59
CA SER A 77 -37.39 -3.68 -17.72
C SER A 77 -36.43 -4.12 -18.83
N GLU A 78 -36.90 -4.96 -19.76
CA GLU A 78 -36.08 -5.40 -20.89
C GLU A 78 -35.59 -4.24 -21.77
N LEU A 79 -36.37 -3.16 -21.88
CA LEU A 79 -35.96 -1.94 -22.59
C LEU A 79 -34.80 -1.25 -21.85
N GLU A 80 -34.95 -1.01 -20.54
CA GLU A 80 -33.91 -0.36 -19.74
C GLU A 80 -32.62 -1.20 -19.64
N LYS A 81 -32.73 -2.53 -19.68
CA LYS A 81 -31.55 -3.41 -19.78
C LYS A 81 -30.79 -3.19 -21.08
N ARG A 82 -31.48 -3.06 -22.21
CA ARG A 82 -30.85 -2.77 -23.50
C ARG A 82 -30.16 -1.41 -23.48
N GLU A 83 -30.82 -0.39 -22.94
CA GLU A 83 -30.21 0.95 -22.77
C GLU A 83 -28.95 0.90 -21.89
N TYR A 84 -28.99 0.14 -20.79
CA TYR A 84 -27.84 -0.06 -19.92
C TYR A 84 -26.69 -0.76 -20.66
N GLU A 85 -26.99 -1.82 -21.40
CA GLU A 85 -26.00 -2.59 -22.15
C GLU A 85 -25.33 -1.74 -23.23
N GLU A 86 -26.12 -0.96 -23.99
CA GLU A 86 -25.61 -0.02 -25.00
C GLU A 86 -24.74 1.08 -24.38
N ALA A 87 -25.15 1.66 -23.24
CA ALA A 87 -24.36 2.65 -22.51
C ALA A 87 -23.05 2.05 -22.00
N ASN A 88 -23.10 0.84 -21.43
CA ASN A 88 -21.94 0.14 -20.92
C ASN A 88 -21.01 -0.34 -22.05
N GLN A 89 -21.54 -0.70 -23.21
CA GLN A 89 -20.75 -1.01 -24.40
C GLN A 89 -20.00 0.22 -24.90
N ARG A 90 -20.70 1.35 -25.10
CA ARG A 90 -20.06 2.63 -25.49
C ARG A 90 -18.98 3.07 -24.50
N TYR A 91 -19.19 2.84 -23.21
CA TYR A 91 -18.17 3.09 -22.19
C TYR A 91 -16.95 2.19 -22.38
N ARG A 92 -17.15 0.89 -22.56
CA ARG A 92 -16.06 -0.08 -22.74
C ARG A 92 -15.25 0.18 -24.01
N GLU A 93 -15.91 0.53 -25.10
CA GLU A 93 -15.25 0.86 -26.38
C GLU A 93 -14.34 2.08 -26.24
N ARG A 94 -14.82 3.15 -25.57
CA ARG A 94 -14.01 4.36 -25.34
C ARG A 94 -12.90 4.19 -24.30
N HIS A 95 -13.09 3.30 -23.33
CA HIS A 95 -12.21 3.17 -22.17
C HIS A 95 -11.49 1.80 -22.06
N ALA A 96 -11.40 1.05 -23.16
CA ALA A 96 -10.75 -0.27 -23.20
C ALA A 96 -9.32 -0.23 -22.62
N ASP A 97 -8.56 0.81 -22.95
CA ASP A 97 -7.17 0.98 -22.52
C ASP A 97 -7.01 1.71 -21.18
N CYS A 98 -8.10 2.21 -20.60
CA CYS A 98 -8.03 3.01 -19.38
C CYS A 98 -7.69 2.16 -18.15
N ARG A 99 -8.15 0.90 -18.08
CA ARG A 99 -7.84 -0.05 -16.98
C ARG A 99 -7.97 0.54 -15.57
N ASP A 100 -8.95 1.41 -15.35
CA ASP A 100 -9.19 2.05 -14.05
C ASP A 100 -10.66 1.89 -13.67
N ALA A 101 -10.98 2.25 -12.43
CA ALA A 101 -12.34 2.18 -11.92
C ALA A 101 -13.29 3.12 -12.67
N ARG A 102 -14.59 2.89 -12.45
CA ARG A 102 -15.68 3.71 -12.95
C ARG A 102 -16.38 4.43 -11.80
N TRP A 103 -16.94 5.59 -12.09
CA TRP A 103 -17.74 6.37 -11.14
C TRP A 103 -18.91 7.05 -11.86
N SER A 104 -19.96 7.39 -11.10
CA SER A 104 -21.12 8.14 -11.57
C SER A 104 -21.57 9.10 -10.47
N VAL A 105 -22.37 10.10 -10.83
CA VAL A 105 -23.03 11.00 -9.88
C VAL A 105 -24.40 10.43 -9.55
N SER A 106 -24.83 10.54 -8.29
CA SER A 106 -26.19 10.12 -7.91
C SER A 106 -27.24 10.95 -8.66
N GLY A 107 -28.28 10.27 -9.12
CA GLY A 107 -29.29 10.81 -10.03
C GLY A 107 -28.85 10.84 -11.48
N SER A 108 -27.72 10.21 -11.83
CA SER A 108 -27.25 10.13 -13.22
C SER A 108 -26.96 8.71 -13.70
N ARG A 109 -27.30 8.45 -14.98
CA ARG A 109 -27.01 7.20 -15.67
C ARG A 109 -25.66 7.19 -16.39
N VAL A 110 -25.00 8.35 -16.51
CA VAL A 110 -23.69 8.47 -17.15
C VAL A 110 -22.60 7.86 -16.28
N THR A 111 -21.74 7.07 -16.93
CA THR A 111 -20.57 6.46 -16.30
C THR A 111 -19.29 7.14 -16.78
N HIS A 112 -18.47 7.58 -15.82
CA HIS A 112 -17.17 8.20 -16.05
C HIS A 112 -16.04 7.26 -15.66
N CYS A 113 -14.85 7.46 -16.26
CA CYS A 113 -13.65 6.68 -15.97
C CYS A 113 -12.75 7.42 -14.98
N CYS A 114 -12.29 6.75 -13.91
CA CYS A 114 -11.34 7.32 -12.94
C CYS A 114 -9.98 7.71 -13.54
N PHE A 115 -9.68 7.28 -14.78
CA PHE A 115 -8.45 7.63 -15.48
C PHE A 115 -8.58 8.85 -16.40
N CYS A 116 -9.71 9.01 -17.10
CA CYS A 116 -9.89 10.15 -18.02
C CYS A 116 -10.62 11.31 -17.36
N CYS A 117 -11.58 10.99 -16.49
CA CYS A 117 -12.56 11.92 -15.96
C CYS A 117 -12.23 12.19 -14.48
N PRO A 118 -11.73 13.39 -14.14
CA PRO A 118 -11.56 13.76 -12.75
C PRO A 118 -12.92 13.77 -12.03
N PRO A 119 -12.96 13.43 -10.72
CA PRO A 119 -14.20 13.48 -9.95
C PRO A 119 -14.76 14.90 -9.90
N PRO A 120 -16.09 15.06 -9.67
CA PRO A 120 -16.70 16.37 -9.57
C PRO A 120 -16.08 17.19 -8.44
N PRO A 121 -16.00 18.52 -8.59
CA PRO A 121 -15.55 19.40 -7.52
C PRO A 121 -16.52 19.31 -6.33
N MET A 122 -15.98 19.44 -5.12
CA MET A 122 -16.80 19.50 -3.90
C MET A 122 -17.46 20.86 -3.74
N GLY A 123 -18.70 20.86 -3.26
CA GLY A 123 -19.43 22.11 -3.00
C GLY A 123 -18.90 22.86 -1.76
N PRO A 124 -19.04 24.19 -1.69
CA PRO A 124 -18.58 24.99 -0.55
C PRO A 124 -19.08 24.48 0.81
N LYS A 125 -20.37 24.15 0.90
CA LYS A 125 -20.98 23.59 2.13
C LYS A 125 -20.36 22.23 2.53
N GLN A 126 -20.00 21.40 1.55
CA GLN A 126 -19.34 20.12 1.82
C GLN A 126 -17.91 20.35 2.32
N MET A 127 -17.18 21.29 1.72
CA MET A 127 -15.84 21.68 2.18
C MET A 127 -15.88 22.20 3.62
N GLU A 128 -16.85 23.05 3.96
CA GLU A 128 -17.05 23.52 5.35
C GLU A 128 -17.35 22.37 6.32
N LYS A 129 -18.21 21.43 5.94
CA LYS A 129 -18.51 20.25 6.77
C LYS A 129 -17.27 19.40 6.99
N LEU A 130 -16.49 19.15 5.95
CA LEU A 130 -15.23 18.42 6.05
C LEU A 130 -14.23 19.14 6.95
N ALA A 131 -14.09 20.47 6.79
CA ALA A 131 -13.23 21.28 7.65
C ALA A 131 -13.60 21.13 9.14
N ARG A 132 -14.90 21.18 9.47
CA ARG A 132 -15.38 20.95 10.85
C ARG A 132 -15.06 19.56 11.37
N LEU A 133 -15.18 18.53 10.53
CA LEU A 133 -14.83 17.15 10.91
C LEU A 133 -13.34 17.03 11.21
N PHE A 134 -12.47 17.57 10.34
CA PHE A 134 -11.02 17.58 10.57
C PHE A 134 -10.63 18.34 11.85
N SER A 135 -11.33 19.43 12.18
CA SER A 135 -11.10 20.16 13.45
C SER A 135 -11.52 19.38 14.69
N SER A 136 -12.37 18.36 14.56
CA SER A 136 -12.81 17.51 15.69
C SER A 136 -11.92 16.30 15.93
N TRP A 137 -10.93 16.06 15.05
CA TRP A 137 -10.02 14.93 15.20
C TRP A 137 -9.04 15.14 16.36
N PRO A 138 -8.50 14.04 16.94
CA PRO A 138 -7.47 14.13 17.96
C PRO A 138 -6.34 15.05 17.50
N SER A 139 -5.74 15.75 18.46
CA SER A 139 -4.60 16.60 18.16
C SER A 139 -3.50 15.77 17.50
N ARG A 140 -2.63 16.45 16.75
CA ARG A 140 -1.47 15.80 16.13
C ARG A 140 -0.61 15.07 17.17
N GLU A 141 -0.50 15.63 18.38
CA GLU A 141 0.30 15.05 19.46
C GLU A 141 -0.32 13.77 20.03
N GLU A 142 -1.64 13.76 20.24
CA GLU A 142 -2.36 12.55 20.64
C GLU A 142 -2.24 11.46 19.58
N SER A 143 -2.39 11.84 18.31
CA SER A 143 -2.32 10.91 17.17
C SER A 143 -0.96 10.22 17.04
N LYS A 144 0.15 10.85 17.47
CA LYS A 144 1.49 10.23 17.41
C LYS A 144 1.58 8.93 18.18
N LYS A 145 0.81 8.79 19.28
CA LYS A 145 0.83 7.62 20.15
C LYS A 145 0.34 6.36 19.45
N ASP A 146 -0.44 6.51 18.39
CA ASP A 146 -1.06 5.42 17.64
C ASP A 146 -0.36 5.13 16.30
N LEU A 147 0.82 5.71 16.09
CA LEU A 147 1.59 5.51 14.87
C LEU A 147 2.74 4.51 15.09
N ASP A 148 2.82 3.52 14.20
CA ASP A 148 3.94 2.59 14.10
C ASP A 148 4.79 2.92 12.87
N THR A 149 6.09 2.65 12.98
CA THR A 149 7.02 2.64 11.84
C THR A 149 7.03 1.26 11.20
N TRP A 150 7.04 1.26 9.88
CA TRP A 150 7.18 0.12 9.00
C TRP A 150 8.42 0.29 8.15
N ASP A 151 9.21 -0.76 8.01
CA ASP A 151 10.30 -0.82 7.06
C ASP A 151 9.77 -1.33 5.74
N LEU A 152 9.86 -0.51 4.69
CA LEU A 152 9.47 -0.88 3.35
C LEU A 152 10.71 -1.25 2.55
N THR A 153 10.85 -2.52 2.18
CA THR A 153 11.88 -2.95 1.23
C THR A 153 11.39 -2.64 -0.17
N LEU A 154 12.16 -1.86 -0.92
CA LEU A 154 11.80 -1.40 -2.26
C LEU A 154 12.40 -2.31 -3.34
N ARG A 155 11.93 -2.16 -4.59
CA ARG A 155 12.47 -2.95 -5.72
C ARG A 155 13.93 -2.66 -6.06
N CYS A 156 14.50 -1.58 -5.53
CA CYS A 156 15.93 -1.28 -5.61
C CYS A 156 16.71 -1.75 -4.38
N ASP A 157 16.12 -2.64 -3.56
CA ASP A 157 16.68 -3.22 -2.32
C ASP A 157 16.97 -2.23 -1.18
N HIS A 158 16.81 -0.92 -1.41
CA HIS A 158 16.81 0.08 -0.34
C HIS A 158 15.59 -0.09 0.57
N VAL A 159 15.79 0.20 1.85
CA VAL A 159 14.75 0.11 2.87
C VAL A 159 14.44 1.50 3.39
N VAL A 160 13.16 1.88 3.35
CA VAL A 160 12.70 3.20 3.78
C VAL A 160 11.68 3.09 4.90
N PRO A 161 11.75 3.96 5.92
CA PRO A 161 10.76 3.99 6.99
C PRO A 161 9.45 4.60 6.48
N HIS A 162 8.33 4.02 6.88
CA HIS A 162 6.98 4.51 6.60
C HIS A 162 6.17 4.51 7.88
N ILE A 163 5.55 5.65 8.20
CA ILE A 163 4.75 5.79 9.42
C ILE A 163 3.28 5.57 9.08
N GLN A 164 2.63 4.66 9.79
CA GLN A 164 1.22 4.34 9.61
C GLN A 164 0.54 4.04 10.94
N HIS A 165 -0.77 4.24 11.03
CA HIS A 165 -1.55 3.88 12.20
C HIS A 165 -1.41 2.39 12.57
N ARG A 166 -1.19 2.09 13.85
CA ARG A 166 -0.88 0.75 14.36
C ARG A 166 -1.97 -0.29 14.12
N GLU A 167 -3.23 0.15 14.01
CA GLU A 167 -4.36 -0.73 13.71
C GLU A 167 -4.31 -1.33 12.29
N ARG A 168 -3.48 -0.77 11.40
CA ARG A 168 -3.32 -1.30 10.05
C ARG A 168 -2.49 -2.57 10.09
N SER A 169 -3.06 -3.70 9.70
CA SER A 169 -2.34 -4.99 9.67
C SER A 169 -1.30 -5.09 8.54
N HIS A 170 -1.32 -4.17 7.57
CA HIS A 170 -0.41 -4.11 6.43
C HIS A 170 -0.29 -2.69 5.89
N VAL A 171 0.81 -2.43 5.17
CA VAL A 171 1.04 -1.15 4.50
C VAL A 171 0.25 -1.11 3.18
N SER A 172 -0.62 -0.11 3.04
CA SER A 172 -1.43 0.08 1.83
C SER A 172 -0.67 0.75 0.69
N THR A 173 0.41 1.46 1.03
CA THR A 173 1.25 2.18 0.07
C THR A 173 2.06 1.20 -0.76
N ARG A 174 1.92 1.26 -2.09
CA ARG A 174 2.60 0.34 -3.02
C ARG A 174 3.83 0.92 -3.69
N VAL A 175 3.96 2.24 -3.72
CA VAL A 175 5.07 2.97 -4.32
C VAL A 175 5.43 4.14 -3.42
N VAL A 176 6.72 4.32 -3.15
CA VAL A 176 7.26 5.42 -2.33
C VAL A 176 8.51 6.00 -2.97
N ASP A 177 8.84 7.24 -2.60
CA ASP A 177 10.10 7.86 -3.01
C ASP A 177 11.27 7.20 -2.28
N CYS A 178 12.28 6.77 -3.03
CA CYS A 178 13.52 6.26 -2.47
C CYS A 178 14.55 7.39 -2.39
N PRO A 179 15.01 7.79 -1.18
CA PRO A 179 15.96 8.88 -1.03
C PRO A 179 17.36 8.52 -1.55
N GLU A 180 17.71 7.23 -1.61
CA GLU A 180 19.02 6.77 -2.04
C GLU A 180 19.18 6.80 -3.57
N CYS A 181 18.13 6.47 -4.32
CA CYS A 181 18.19 6.51 -5.79
C CYS A 181 17.45 7.70 -6.41
N GLY A 182 16.72 8.50 -5.62
CA GLY A 182 15.97 9.67 -6.11
C GLY A 182 14.75 9.33 -6.99
N GLU A 183 14.32 8.07 -7.02
CA GLU A 183 13.21 7.59 -7.85
C GLU A 183 12.09 7.00 -7.00
N ARG A 184 10.88 6.95 -7.57
CA ARG A 184 9.75 6.22 -6.99
C ARG A 184 9.89 4.73 -7.25
N ARG A 185 9.84 3.95 -6.17
CA ARG A 185 10.06 2.51 -6.21
C ARG A 185 8.90 1.76 -5.57
N GLY A 186 8.59 0.61 -6.16
CA GLY A 186 7.55 -0.28 -5.70
C GLY A 186 7.99 -0.99 -4.43
N VAL A 187 7.05 -1.17 -3.51
CA VAL A 187 7.25 -1.88 -2.25
C VAL A 187 7.17 -3.38 -2.51
N VAL A 188 8.23 -4.09 -2.14
CA VAL A 188 8.36 -5.55 -2.28
C VAL A 188 7.94 -6.26 -1.00
N SER A 189 8.36 -5.76 0.15
CA SER A 189 7.92 -6.24 1.46
C SER A 189 7.78 -5.08 2.45
N SER A 190 7.03 -5.34 3.52
CA SER A 190 6.81 -4.38 4.60
C SER A 190 6.90 -5.10 5.94
N ASP A 191 7.75 -4.63 6.82
CA ASP A 191 7.97 -5.20 8.14
C ASP A 191 7.64 -4.17 9.21
N ARG A 192 6.79 -4.53 10.18
CA ARG A 192 6.43 -3.61 11.26
C ARG A 192 7.53 -3.56 12.30
N VAL A 193 8.06 -2.36 12.57
CA VAL A 193 9.15 -2.15 13.54
C VAL A 193 8.59 -1.90 14.95
N GLY A 194 7.51 -1.12 15.07
CA GLY A 194 6.91 -0.74 16.35
C GLY A 194 6.62 0.77 16.42
N PRO A 195 6.45 1.36 17.62
CA PRO A 195 6.05 2.76 17.76
C PRO A 195 6.99 3.74 17.03
N ALA A 196 6.40 4.65 16.26
CA ALA A 196 7.16 5.61 15.45
C ALA A 196 7.74 6.77 16.26
N TYR A 197 7.13 7.10 17.39
CA TYR A 197 7.53 8.19 18.25
C TYR A 197 7.92 7.68 19.63
N ARG A 198 8.83 8.40 20.28
CA ARG A 198 9.13 8.25 21.71
C ARG A 198 8.06 8.97 22.54
N ASP A 199 8.07 8.72 23.85
CA ASP A 199 7.15 9.36 24.80
C ASP A 199 7.28 10.89 24.82
N ASP A 200 8.45 11.41 24.44
CA ASP A 200 8.74 12.85 24.27
C ASP A 200 8.25 13.44 22.92
N GLY A 201 7.57 12.63 22.09
CA GLY A 201 7.02 13.05 20.81
C GLY A 201 8.03 13.19 19.67
N THR A 202 9.30 12.80 19.88
CA THR A 202 10.34 12.78 18.84
C THR A 202 10.29 11.50 18.01
N ILE A 203 10.66 11.59 16.72
CA ILE A 203 10.69 10.42 15.82
C ILE A 203 11.79 9.48 16.30
N ARG A 204 11.46 8.20 16.45
CA ARG A 204 12.43 7.18 16.83
C ARG A 204 13.30 6.85 15.61
N GLU A 205 14.55 7.30 15.61
CA GLU A 205 15.48 7.05 14.49
C GLU A 205 15.75 5.55 14.29
N ARG A 206 15.71 5.13 13.02
CA ARG A 206 15.98 3.78 12.49
C ARG A 206 17.19 3.12 13.14
N SER A 207 18.34 3.80 13.14
CA SER A 207 19.59 3.22 13.63
C SER A 207 19.57 2.93 15.13
N ALA A 208 18.86 3.70 15.94
CA ALA A 208 18.85 3.48 17.38
C ALA A 208 18.00 2.25 17.74
N ALA A 209 16.80 2.13 17.17
CA ALA A 209 15.90 1.00 17.42
C ALA A 209 16.46 -0.31 16.84
N ASP A 210 17.00 -0.27 15.61
CA ASP A 210 17.61 -1.44 14.99
C ASP A 210 18.91 -1.84 15.69
N ARG A 211 19.78 -0.90 16.10
CA ARG A 211 20.98 -1.23 16.90
C ARG A 211 20.60 -1.84 18.25
N GLU A 212 19.55 -1.35 18.90
CA GLU A 212 19.09 -1.88 20.19
C GLU A 212 18.47 -3.28 20.04
N ARG A 213 17.73 -3.54 18.95
CA ARG A 213 17.22 -4.88 18.63
C ARG A 213 18.35 -5.84 18.28
N LEU A 214 19.22 -5.45 17.33
CA LEU A 214 20.37 -6.24 16.90
C LEU A 214 21.35 -6.50 18.04
N ALA A 215 21.58 -5.54 18.94
CA ALA A 215 22.42 -5.75 20.12
C ALA A 215 21.81 -6.78 21.07
N ARG A 216 20.49 -6.78 21.26
CA ARG A 216 19.79 -7.80 22.07
C ARG A 216 19.87 -9.18 21.43
N GLU A 217 19.66 -9.27 20.12
CA GLU A 217 19.77 -10.52 19.37
C GLU A 217 21.20 -11.07 19.37
N LEU A 218 22.20 -10.19 19.18
CA LEU A 218 23.62 -10.54 19.24
C LEU A 218 23.99 -11.07 20.63
N ALA A 219 23.63 -10.36 21.69
CA ALA A 219 23.91 -10.80 23.06
C ALA A 219 23.24 -12.16 23.39
N ALA A 220 22.02 -12.38 22.89
CA ALA A 220 21.33 -13.67 23.05
C ALA A 220 22.04 -14.80 22.27
N ALA A 221 22.52 -14.51 21.05
CA ALA A 221 23.28 -15.45 20.24
C ALA A 221 24.64 -15.80 20.86
N GLU A 222 25.37 -14.80 21.37
CA GLU A 222 26.65 -14.99 22.09
C GLU A 222 26.48 -15.82 23.36
N ALA A 223 25.42 -15.55 24.13
CA ALA A 223 25.09 -16.34 25.31
C ALA A 223 24.78 -17.81 24.95
N LYS A 224 24.09 -18.04 23.83
CA LYS A 224 23.80 -19.39 23.33
C LYS A 224 25.08 -20.11 22.89
N LEU A 225 25.95 -19.42 22.15
CA LEU A 225 27.24 -19.96 21.71
C LEU A 225 28.11 -20.37 22.91
N THR A 226 28.18 -19.52 23.94
CA THR A 226 28.93 -19.79 25.17
C THR A 226 28.42 -21.05 25.87
N ARG A 227 27.10 -21.25 25.95
CA ARG A 227 26.51 -22.48 26.52
C ARG A 227 26.88 -23.71 25.71
N GLN A 228 26.83 -23.61 24.38
CA GLN A 228 27.19 -24.72 23.49
C GLN A 228 28.67 -25.09 23.62
N GLN A 229 29.57 -24.09 23.70
CA GLN A 229 31.01 -24.32 23.92
C GLN A 229 31.28 -25.02 25.26
N LYS A 230 30.63 -24.59 26.34
CA LYS A 230 30.76 -25.26 27.66
C LYS A 230 30.28 -26.71 27.62
N SER A 231 29.15 -26.97 26.96
CA SER A 231 28.64 -28.33 26.79
C SER A 231 29.60 -29.18 25.96
N ALA A 232 30.13 -28.65 24.85
CA ALA A 232 31.08 -29.37 24.00
C ALA A 232 32.37 -29.71 24.75
N ALA A 233 32.91 -28.78 25.55
CA ALA A 233 34.08 -29.03 26.39
C ALA A 233 33.82 -30.10 27.46
N ALA A 234 32.62 -30.14 28.05
CA ALA A 234 32.24 -31.20 28.98
C ALA A 234 32.16 -32.56 28.27
N THR A 235 31.57 -32.62 27.08
CA THR A 235 31.54 -33.85 26.26
C THR A 235 32.94 -34.30 25.88
N GLN A 236 33.83 -33.38 25.50
CA GLN A 236 35.22 -33.71 25.17
C GLN A 236 35.98 -34.31 26.36
N ARG A 237 35.81 -33.74 27.57
CA ARG A 237 36.39 -34.33 28.79
C ARG A 237 35.88 -35.75 29.03
N ARG A 238 34.57 -35.98 28.84
CA ARG A 238 34.01 -37.32 29.00
C ARG A 238 34.53 -38.31 27.96
N VAL A 239 34.74 -37.87 26.72
CA VAL A 239 35.37 -38.70 25.68
C VAL A 239 36.81 -39.05 26.06
N ALA A 240 37.59 -38.09 26.57
CA ALA A 240 38.96 -38.34 27.01
C ALA A 240 39.00 -39.32 28.20
N GLU A 241 38.15 -39.14 29.21
CA GLU A 241 38.01 -40.09 30.33
C GLU A 241 37.70 -41.51 29.84
N LEU A 242 36.75 -41.66 28.91
CA LEU A 242 36.39 -42.96 28.34
C LEU A 242 37.54 -43.57 27.50
N GLN A 243 38.34 -42.74 26.84
CA GLN A 243 39.52 -43.19 26.09
C GLN A 243 40.64 -43.67 27.01
N ASP A 244 40.88 -42.96 28.12
CA ASP A 244 41.85 -43.37 29.14
C ASP A 244 41.41 -44.67 29.83
N GLU A 245 40.12 -44.80 30.18
CA GLU A 245 39.55 -46.05 30.72
C GLU A 245 39.78 -47.22 29.75
N LEU A 246 39.46 -47.05 28.46
CA LEU A 246 39.69 -48.08 27.43
C LEU A 246 41.17 -48.39 27.18
N GLY A 247 42.07 -47.40 27.29
CA GLY A 247 43.50 -47.59 27.11
C GLY A 247 44.20 -48.25 28.30
N SER A 248 43.61 -48.17 29.49
CA SER A 248 44.13 -48.76 30.74
C SER A 248 43.76 -50.24 30.95
N GLU A 249 42.87 -50.80 30.12
CA GLU A 249 42.47 -52.22 30.11
C GLU A 249 43.24 -53.07 29.06
N SER A 250 44.29 -52.52 28.44
CA SER A 250 45.22 -53.24 27.54
C SER A 250 46.60 -53.40 28.16
#